data_AF-A0A9D7IYR2-F1
#
_entry.id   AF-A0A9D7IYR2-F1
#
_cell.length_a   1.000
_cell.length_b   1.000
_cell.length_c   1.000
_cell.angle_alpha   90.00
_cell.angle_beta   90.00
_cell.angle_gamma   90.00
#
_symmetry.space_group_name_H-M   'P 1'
#
loop_
_entity.id
_entity.type
_entity.pdbx_description
1 polymer ?
#
loop_
_entity_poly.entity_id
_entity_poly.type
_entity_poly.pdbx_seq_one_letter_code
_entity_poly.pdbx_strand_id
1 'polypeptide(L)'
;MTVLRFATLIMTFLLGSTASVCPADAESVRSCDFKVKARCASGEVRATFNGSQLTKLAVDVFSCGLPGNPGYSCVVDYSRNDKNSSWSESDGVVIIENRSPWNPSLPDRIKVTVGKHISIDLEEAQSGGTCGAGAELPRAIVIPEGKSTCRVVRHPRHFVRDGPPASGACRYP
;
A
#
# COMPACT_ATOMS: atom_id res chain seq x y z
N MET A 1 -39.02 60.89 -39.32
CA MET A 1 -37.81 60.47 -40.07
C MET A 1 -36.61 60.97 -39.29
N THR A 2 -35.58 60.25 -38.86
CA THR A 2 -35.26 58.83 -38.73
C THR A 2 -34.15 58.82 -37.66
N VAL A 3 -34.28 57.94 -36.68
CA VAL A 3 -33.34 57.74 -35.56
C VAL A 3 -32.08 57.05 -36.09
N LEU A 4 -30.88 57.46 -35.70
CA LEU A 4 -29.70 56.61 -35.81
C LEU A 4 -28.80 56.74 -34.57
N ARG A 5 -28.89 55.70 -33.73
CA ARG A 5 -28.01 55.42 -32.59
C ARG A 5 -26.81 54.63 -33.10
N PHE A 6 -25.60 54.99 -32.70
CA PHE A 6 -24.46 54.08 -32.75
C PHE A 6 -23.96 53.85 -31.33
N ALA A 7 -24.16 52.62 -30.87
CA ALA A 7 -23.78 52.13 -29.56
C ALA A 7 -22.30 51.75 -29.54
N THR A 8 -21.55 52.36 -28.63
CA THR A 8 -20.15 52.08 -28.37
C THR A 8 -20.03 50.76 -27.60
N LEU A 9 -19.37 49.77 -28.20
CA LEU A 9 -19.21 48.42 -27.65
C LEU A 9 -17.95 48.40 -26.78
N ILE A 10 -18.13 48.41 -25.45
CA ILE A 10 -17.04 48.28 -24.46
C ILE A 10 -16.67 46.80 -24.37
N MET A 11 -15.49 46.45 -24.89
CA MET A 11 -14.95 45.10 -24.84
C MET A 11 -14.17 44.91 -23.53
N THR A 12 -14.87 44.48 -22.49
CA THR A 12 -14.29 44.18 -21.17
C THR A 12 -13.54 42.83 -21.24
N PHE A 13 -12.21 42.87 -21.35
CA PHE A 13 -11.35 41.70 -21.19
C PHE A 13 -11.35 41.29 -19.70
N LEU A 14 -12.13 40.26 -19.37
CA LEU A 14 -12.06 39.56 -18.09
C LEU A 14 -10.75 38.75 -18.06
N LEU A 15 -9.76 39.23 -17.31
CA LEU A 15 -8.63 38.39 -16.88
C LEU A 15 -9.16 37.37 -15.87
N GLY A 16 -9.51 36.18 -16.37
CA GLY A 16 -9.84 35.03 -15.55
C GLY A 16 -8.61 34.52 -14.83
N SER A 17 -8.52 34.79 -13.53
CA SER A 17 -7.57 34.12 -12.63
C SER A 17 -7.85 32.62 -12.62
N THR A 18 -7.05 31.84 -13.34
CA THR A 18 -7.06 30.38 -13.22
C THR A 18 -6.45 30.03 -11.86
N ALA A 19 -7.28 29.96 -10.83
CA ALA A 19 -6.91 29.34 -9.58
C ALA A 19 -6.48 27.90 -9.89
N SER A 20 -5.20 27.62 -9.72
CA SER A 20 -4.63 26.29 -9.88
C SER A 20 -5.18 25.43 -8.74
N VAL A 21 -6.28 24.75 -9.00
CA VAL A 21 -6.82 23.74 -8.09
C VAL A 21 -5.88 22.55 -8.20
N CYS A 22 -4.96 22.41 -7.24
CA CYS A 22 -4.24 21.16 -7.08
C CYS A 22 -5.29 20.06 -6.91
N PRO A 23 -5.31 19.03 -7.77
CA PRO A 23 -6.21 17.90 -7.55
C PRO A 23 -5.94 17.36 -6.15
N ALA A 24 -7.00 17.21 -5.36
CA ALA A 24 -6.92 16.47 -4.11
C ALA A 24 -6.27 15.12 -4.44
N ASP A 25 -5.21 14.78 -3.73
CA ASP A 25 -4.48 13.52 -3.89
C ASP A 25 -5.50 12.37 -3.87
N ALA A 26 -5.76 11.81 -5.04
CA ALA A 26 -6.78 10.78 -5.18
C ALA A 26 -6.31 9.52 -4.44
N GLU A 27 -7.24 8.81 -3.82
CA GLU A 27 -6.96 7.49 -3.26
C GLU A 27 -6.36 6.61 -4.36
N SER A 28 -5.20 6.03 -4.07
CA SER A 28 -4.52 5.13 -5.00
C SER A 28 -4.30 3.77 -4.37
N VAL A 29 -4.48 2.71 -5.17
CA VAL A 29 -4.33 1.33 -4.71
C VAL A 29 -3.23 0.68 -5.54
N ARG A 30 -2.25 0.08 -4.87
CA ARG A 30 -1.28 -0.82 -5.48
C ARG A 30 -1.55 -2.23 -4.98
N SER A 31 -1.85 -3.14 -5.91
CA SER A 31 -2.15 -4.52 -5.58
C SER A 31 -1.45 -5.49 -6.51
N CYS A 32 -1.25 -6.70 -6.02
CA CYS A 32 -0.79 -7.82 -6.81
C CYS A 32 -1.26 -9.15 -6.23
N ASP A 33 -1.36 -10.15 -7.09
CA ASP A 33 -1.56 -11.55 -6.71
C ASP A 33 -0.23 -12.31 -6.69
N PHE A 34 -0.17 -13.40 -5.93
CA PHE A 34 0.98 -14.31 -5.99
C PHE A 34 0.57 -15.76 -5.92
N LYS A 35 1.43 -16.63 -6.46
CA LYS A 35 1.30 -18.08 -6.36
C LYS A 35 2.64 -18.74 -6.12
N VAL A 36 2.68 -19.58 -5.10
CA VAL A 36 3.87 -20.22 -4.56
C VAL A 36 3.70 -21.74 -4.67
N LYS A 37 4.32 -22.34 -5.70
CA LYS A 37 4.16 -23.76 -6.02
C LYS A 37 4.60 -24.71 -4.88
N ALA A 38 5.76 -24.47 -4.27
CA ALA A 38 6.35 -25.41 -3.31
C ALA A 38 5.59 -25.59 -1.98
N ARG A 39 4.59 -24.74 -1.69
CA ARG A 39 3.73 -24.84 -0.50
C ARG A 39 2.24 -24.80 -0.83
N CYS A 40 1.90 -24.85 -2.13
CA CYS A 40 0.51 -24.70 -2.57
C CYS A 40 -0.18 -23.46 -1.99
N ALA A 41 0.59 -22.37 -1.86
CA ALA A 41 0.10 -21.12 -1.30
C ALA A 41 -0.13 -20.12 -2.43
N SER A 42 -1.19 -19.32 -2.32
CA SER A 42 -1.49 -18.20 -3.20
C SER A 42 -2.08 -17.08 -2.37
N GLY A 43 -2.07 -15.87 -2.87
CA GLY A 43 -2.61 -14.76 -2.10
C GLY A 43 -2.74 -13.49 -2.89
N GLU A 44 -3.29 -12.50 -2.22
CA GLU A 44 -3.43 -11.15 -2.73
C GLU A 44 -2.85 -10.17 -1.71
N VAL A 45 -2.20 -9.14 -2.23
CA VAL A 45 -1.68 -8.04 -1.44
C VAL A 45 -2.26 -6.74 -1.97
N ARG A 46 -2.76 -5.89 -1.08
CA ARG A 46 -3.23 -4.55 -1.40
C ARG A 46 -2.65 -3.53 -0.43
N ALA A 47 -2.06 -2.48 -0.98
CA ALA A 47 -1.64 -1.29 -0.26
C ALA A 47 -2.44 -0.10 -0.80
N THR A 48 -3.21 0.54 0.07
CA THR A 48 -4.02 1.73 -0.26
C THR A 48 -3.34 2.96 0.28
N PHE A 49 -3.31 4.01 -0.53
CA PHE A 49 -2.68 5.28 -0.22
C PHE A 49 -3.68 6.42 -0.35
N ASN A 50 -3.55 7.41 0.51
CA ASN A 50 -4.13 8.74 0.33
C ASN A 50 -2.96 9.70 0.09
N GLY A 51 -2.78 10.13 -1.15
CA GLY A 51 -1.55 10.77 -1.61
C GLY A 51 -0.33 9.86 -1.44
N SER A 52 0.68 10.32 -0.71
CA SER A 52 1.89 9.53 -0.42
C SER A 52 1.78 8.68 0.87
N GLN A 53 0.71 8.81 1.64
CA GLN A 53 0.57 8.13 2.93
C GLN A 53 -0.13 6.78 2.76
N LEU A 54 0.49 5.71 3.26
CA LEU A 54 -0.12 4.38 3.31
C LEU A 54 -1.25 4.37 4.35
N THR A 55 -2.50 4.20 3.93
CA THR A 55 -3.68 4.24 4.83
C THR A 55 -4.22 2.87 5.18
N LYS A 56 -4.03 1.89 4.29
CA LYS A 56 -4.47 0.50 4.50
C LYS A 56 -3.45 -0.48 3.91
N LEU A 57 -3.20 -1.56 4.63
CA LEU A 57 -2.45 -2.72 4.17
C LEU A 57 -3.29 -3.98 4.36
N ALA A 58 -3.51 -4.74 3.30
CA ALA A 58 -4.15 -6.04 3.33
C ALA A 58 -3.25 -7.11 2.70
N VAL A 59 -3.10 -8.25 3.37
CA VAL A 59 -2.39 -9.43 2.88
C VAL A 59 -3.26 -10.65 3.17
N ASP A 60 -3.75 -11.26 2.11
CA ASP A 60 -4.51 -12.50 2.18
C ASP A 60 -3.64 -13.63 1.64
N VAL A 61 -3.46 -14.69 2.42
CA VAL A 61 -2.70 -15.88 2.02
C VAL A 61 -3.59 -17.09 2.16
N PHE A 62 -3.77 -17.84 1.10
CA PHE A 62 -4.51 -19.09 1.02
C PHE A 62 -3.55 -20.23 0.78
N SER A 63 -3.58 -21.24 1.64
CA SER A 63 -2.81 -22.47 1.50
C SER A 63 -3.76 -23.62 1.21
N CYS A 64 -3.44 -24.47 0.23
CA CYS A 64 -4.31 -25.60 -0.06
C CYS A 64 -4.30 -26.64 1.07
N GLY A 65 -5.46 -27.24 1.29
CA GLY A 65 -5.64 -28.32 2.27
C GLY A 65 -5.30 -29.68 1.70
N LEU A 66 -5.32 -30.69 2.56
CA LEU A 66 -5.23 -32.10 2.17
C LEU A 66 -6.65 -32.67 1.94
N PRO A 67 -6.81 -33.78 1.21
CA PRO A 67 -8.11 -34.46 1.12
C PRO A 67 -8.72 -34.69 2.52
N GLY A 68 -9.94 -34.20 2.75
CA GLY A 68 -10.63 -34.27 4.05
C GLY A 68 -10.30 -33.15 5.04
N ASN A 69 -9.34 -32.26 4.73
CA ASN A 69 -9.02 -31.08 5.54
C ASN A 69 -9.15 -29.81 4.67
N PRO A 70 -10.06 -28.89 4.98
CA PRO A 70 -10.12 -27.61 4.28
C PRO A 70 -8.78 -26.88 4.43
N GLY A 71 -8.37 -26.17 3.38
CA GLY A 71 -7.15 -25.35 3.42
C GLY A 71 -7.21 -24.27 4.49
N TYR A 72 -6.09 -23.60 4.70
CA TYR A 72 -5.96 -22.57 5.72
C TYR A 72 -5.70 -21.22 5.09
N SER A 73 -6.16 -20.16 5.75
CA SER A 73 -5.87 -18.79 5.35
C SER A 73 -5.15 -18.01 6.44
N CYS A 74 -4.33 -17.06 6.03
CA CYS A 74 -3.83 -15.97 6.86
C CYS A 74 -4.41 -14.67 6.33
N VAL A 75 -4.91 -13.82 7.22
CA VAL A 75 -5.46 -12.51 6.87
C VAL A 75 -4.80 -11.46 7.73
N VAL A 76 -4.00 -10.61 7.10
CA VAL A 76 -3.51 -9.37 7.69
C VAL A 76 -4.36 -8.25 7.10
N ASP A 77 -5.12 -7.54 7.93
CA ASP A 77 -5.83 -6.33 7.50
C ASP A 77 -5.58 -5.24 8.54
N TYR A 78 -4.76 -4.25 8.17
CA TYR A 78 -4.50 -3.08 9.00
C TYR A 78 -4.98 -1.82 8.28
N SER A 79 -5.70 -0.99 9.02
CA SER A 79 -6.10 0.35 8.60
C SER A 79 -5.62 1.36 9.64
N ARG A 80 -5.18 2.53 9.19
CA ARG A 80 -4.81 3.63 10.10
C ARG A 80 -5.90 4.04 11.07
N ASN A 81 -7.16 3.81 10.70
CA ASN A 81 -8.32 4.13 11.53
C ASN A 81 -8.69 2.99 12.50
N ASP A 82 -7.98 1.86 12.45
CA ASP A 82 -8.20 0.75 13.36
C ASP A 82 -7.50 0.99 14.72
N LYS A 83 -8.19 0.66 15.80
CA LYS A 83 -7.68 0.79 17.17
C LYS A 83 -6.68 -0.30 17.53
N ASN A 84 -6.63 -1.38 16.76
CA ASN A 84 -5.79 -2.55 17.02
C ASN A 84 -4.36 -2.41 16.46
N SER A 85 -4.04 -1.29 15.80
CA SER A 85 -2.69 -1.06 15.25
C SER A 85 -2.12 0.31 15.60
N SER A 86 -0.80 0.38 15.73
CA SER A 86 -0.03 1.63 15.75
C SER A 86 0.80 1.75 14.49
N TRP A 87 0.92 2.97 13.99
CA TRP A 87 1.61 3.27 12.75
C TRP A 87 2.68 4.33 13.02
N SER A 88 3.91 4.07 12.58
CA SER A 88 4.98 5.07 12.55
C SER A 88 5.56 5.16 11.15
N GLU A 89 5.89 6.38 10.71
CA GLU A 89 6.42 6.65 9.37
C GLU A 89 7.71 7.47 9.46
N SER A 90 8.74 7.04 8.75
CA SER A 90 10.02 7.75 8.62
C SER A 90 10.72 7.33 7.34
N ASP A 91 11.17 8.30 6.54
CA ASP A 91 11.99 8.09 5.33
C ASP A 91 11.42 7.06 4.32
N GLY A 92 10.10 7.09 4.10
CA GLY A 92 9.42 6.15 3.19
C GLY A 92 9.25 4.73 3.76
N VAL A 93 9.61 4.52 5.03
CA VAL A 93 9.35 3.30 5.79
C VAL A 93 8.16 3.53 6.71
N VAL A 94 7.21 2.61 6.67
CA VAL A 94 6.04 2.56 7.54
C VAL A 94 6.15 1.31 8.40
N ILE A 95 6.12 1.47 9.72
CA ILE A 95 6.04 0.35 10.66
C ILE A 95 4.61 0.29 11.19
N ILE A 96 3.98 -0.87 11.03
CA ILE A 96 2.67 -1.19 11.56
C ILE A 96 2.87 -2.19 12.69
N GLU A 97 2.46 -1.86 13.89
CA GLU A 97 2.57 -2.72 15.07
C GLU A 97 1.18 -3.12 15.55
N ASN A 98 0.97 -4.42 15.74
CA ASN A 98 -0.25 -4.95 16.33
C ASN A 98 -0.26 -4.65 17.83
N ARG A 99 -1.31 -3.99 18.31
CA ARG A 99 -1.45 -3.64 19.74
C ARG A 99 -1.93 -4.81 20.60
N SER A 100 -2.39 -5.88 19.98
CA SER A 100 -2.87 -7.10 20.67
C SER A 100 -2.25 -8.34 20.03
N PRO A 101 -0.92 -8.50 20.16
CA PRO A 101 -0.22 -9.67 19.61
C PRO A 101 -0.71 -10.95 20.28
N TRP A 102 -0.72 -12.05 19.52
CA TRP A 102 -1.07 -13.38 20.06
C TRP A 102 -0.13 -13.82 21.19
N ASN A 103 1.17 -13.60 21.01
CA ASN A 103 2.18 -13.75 22.04
C ASN A 103 2.73 -12.36 22.44
N PRO A 104 2.37 -11.84 23.62
CA PRO A 104 2.81 -10.51 24.07
C PRO A 104 4.30 -10.43 24.42
N SER A 105 5.02 -11.55 24.47
CA SER A 105 6.47 -11.59 24.72
C SER A 105 7.31 -11.41 23.46
N LEU A 106 6.68 -11.43 22.28
CA LEU A 106 7.35 -11.28 20.98
C LEU A 106 6.78 -10.06 20.25
N PRO A 107 7.57 -9.40 19.39
CA PRO A 107 7.04 -8.37 18.51
C PRO A 107 5.99 -8.95 17.57
N ASP A 108 5.05 -8.10 17.15
CA ASP A 108 4.11 -8.38 16.06
C ASP A 108 4.02 -7.14 15.18
N ARG A 109 4.92 -7.08 14.19
CA ARG A 109 5.20 -5.88 13.42
C ARG A 109 5.36 -6.19 11.94
N ILE A 110 4.90 -5.25 11.12
CA ILE A 110 5.07 -5.26 9.67
C ILE A 110 5.82 -4.00 9.28
N LYS A 111 6.91 -4.18 8.53
CA LYS A 111 7.65 -3.07 7.94
C LYS A 111 7.31 -2.97 6.46
N VAL A 112 6.77 -1.83 6.07
CA VAL A 112 6.47 -1.51 4.66
C VAL A 112 7.44 -0.44 4.19
N THR A 113 8.22 -0.72 3.15
CA THR A 113 9.05 0.28 2.49
C THR A 113 8.39 0.70 1.18
N VAL A 114 8.06 1.98 1.08
CA VAL A 114 7.37 2.59 -0.05
C VAL A 114 8.39 3.30 -0.92
N GLY A 115 8.51 2.86 -2.17
CA GLY A 115 9.33 3.52 -3.18
C GLY A 115 8.86 3.16 -4.58
N LYS A 116 9.82 2.91 -5.48
CA LYS A 116 9.53 2.36 -6.82
C LYS A 116 8.72 1.08 -6.72
N HIS A 117 9.10 0.20 -5.79
CA HIS A 117 8.33 -0.98 -5.42
C HIS A 117 7.83 -0.81 -3.98
N ILE A 118 6.76 -1.52 -3.62
CA ILE A 118 6.36 -1.62 -2.22
C ILE A 118 6.89 -2.94 -1.70
N SER A 119 7.77 -2.87 -0.71
CA SER A 119 8.27 -4.04 0.01
C SER A 119 7.55 -4.18 1.33
N ILE A 120 6.94 -5.32 1.57
CA ILE A 120 6.25 -5.66 2.82
C ILE A 120 7.05 -6.77 3.48
N ASP A 121 7.62 -6.47 4.63
CA ASP A 121 8.41 -7.37 5.47
C ASP A 121 7.54 -7.80 6.66
N LEU A 122 7.31 -9.11 6.71
CA LEU A 122 6.44 -9.83 7.64
C LEU A 122 7.28 -10.73 8.57
N GLU A 123 8.61 -10.57 8.62
CA GLU A 123 9.49 -11.43 9.42
C GLU A 123 9.17 -11.37 10.92
N GLU A 124 8.74 -10.21 11.41
CA GLU A 124 8.32 -9.99 12.80
C GLU A 124 6.80 -10.12 13.00
N ALA A 125 6.04 -10.48 11.95
CA ALA A 125 4.59 -10.64 12.06
C ALA A 125 4.26 -12.01 12.66
N GLN A 126 3.39 -12.02 13.67
CA GLN A 126 2.98 -13.27 14.28
C GLN A 126 1.91 -13.95 13.42
N SER A 127 2.18 -15.21 13.04
CA SER A 127 1.19 -16.04 12.36
C SER A 127 0.10 -16.53 13.31
N GLY A 128 0.39 -16.65 14.62
CA GLY A 128 -0.62 -16.95 15.64
C GLY A 128 -1.66 -15.84 15.73
N GLY A 129 -2.95 -16.18 15.74
CA GLY A 129 -4.06 -15.22 15.74
C GLY A 129 -4.44 -14.68 14.35
N THR A 130 -3.49 -14.64 13.42
CA THR A 130 -3.65 -14.11 12.05
C THR A 130 -3.86 -15.20 11.00
N CYS A 131 -3.36 -16.41 11.28
CA CYS A 131 -3.44 -17.58 10.43
C CYS A 131 -4.25 -18.70 11.09
N GLY A 132 -5.02 -19.43 10.28
CA GLY A 132 -5.56 -20.73 10.66
C GLY A 132 -4.45 -21.75 10.95
N ALA A 133 -4.76 -22.79 11.72
CA ALA A 133 -3.80 -23.79 12.18
C ALA A 133 -2.99 -24.39 11.01
N GLY A 134 -1.67 -24.15 10.98
CA GLY A 134 -0.77 -24.70 9.96
C GLY A 134 -0.57 -23.83 8.71
N ALA A 135 -1.19 -22.65 8.61
CA ALA A 135 -0.79 -21.64 7.64
C ALA A 135 0.34 -20.76 8.20
N GLU A 136 1.25 -20.37 7.31
CA GLU A 136 2.36 -19.47 7.61
C GLU A 136 2.28 -18.24 6.71
N LEU A 137 2.59 -17.07 7.28
CA LEU A 137 2.82 -15.88 6.48
C LEU A 137 4.14 -16.02 5.70
N PRO A 138 4.21 -15.52 4.45
CA PRO A 138 5.49 -15.35 3.78
C PRO A 138 6.35 -14.35 4.54
N ARG A 139 7.67 -14.45 4.45
CA ARG A 139 8.57 -13.51 5.16
C ARG A 139 8.56 -12.11 4.57
N ALA A 140 8.51 -12.01 3.24
CA ALA A 140 8.35 -10.73 2.58
C ALA A 140 7.62 -10.87 1.25
N ILE A 141 6.90 -9.81 0.88
CA ILE A 141 6.19 -9.68 -0.38
C ILE A 141 6.55 -8.34 -1.02
N VAL A 142 6.79 -8.34 -2.33
CA VAL A 142 7.06 -7.13 -3.09
C VAL A 142 5.97 -6.91 -4.13
N ILE A 143 5.32 -5.76 -4.05
CA ILE A 143 4.42 -5.24 -5.08
C ILE A 143 5.26 -4.47 -6.11
N PRO A 144 5.47 -5.01 -7.31
CA PRO A 144 6.20 -4.31 -8.35
C PRO A 144 5.39 -3.14 -8.91
N GLU A 145 6.08 -2.15 -9.48
CA GLU A 145 5.44 -1.08 -10.24
C GLU A 145 4.88 -1.63 -11.55
N GLY A 146 3.60 -1.37 -11.81
CA GLY A 146 2.95 -1.69 -13.09
C GLY A 146 2.83 -3.19 -13.43
N LYS A 147 3.00 -4.11 -12.46
CA LYS A 147 2.73 -5.54 -12.68
C LYS A 147 1.73 -6.08 -11.67
N SER A 148 0.91 -7.02 -12.12
CA SER A 148 -0.11 -7.66 -11.29
C SER A 148 0.43 -8.80 -10.41
N THR A 149 1.64 -9.30 -10.64
CA THR A 149 2.17 -10.45 -9.88
C THR A 149 3.23 -10.04 -8.86
N CYS A 150 3.03 -10.37 -7.58
CA CYS A 150 3.99 -10.10 -6.53
C CYS A 150 5.20 -11.03 -6.59
N ARG A 151 6.31 -10.57 -6.01
CA ARG A 151 7.45 -11.44 -5.67
C ARG A 151 7.38 -11.82 -4.20
N VAL A 152 7.58 -13.08 -3.88
CA VAL A 152 7.50 -13.61 -2.51
C VAL A 152 8.86 -14.17 -2.08
N VAL A 153 9.39 -13.68 -0.97
CA VAL A 153 10.66 -14.12 -0.38
C VAL A 153 10.39 -15.03 0.82
N ARG A 154 11.10 -16.16 0.88
CA ARG A 154 10.90 -17.21 1.89
C ARG A 154 12.15 -17.55 2.71
N HIS A 155 13.33 -17.07 2.32
CA HIS A 155 14.60 -17.30 3.02
C HIS A 155 15.39 -15.99 3.19
N PRO A 156 16.22 -15.86 4.25
CA PRO A 156 16.88 -14.61 4.64
C PRO A 156 18.08 -14.20 3.77
N ARG A 157 18.12 -14.56 2.49
CA ARG A 157 19.17 -14.07 1.59
C ARG A 157 18.57 -13.23 0.47
N HIS A 158 19.03 -11.98 0.40
CA HIS A 158 18.76 -10.98 -0.64
C HIS A 158 17.48 -10.15 -0.50
N PHE A 159 17.41 -9.35 0.56
CA PHE A 159 16.78 -8.02 0.44
C PHE A 159 17.90 -6.99 0.31
N VAL A 160 18.42 -6.84 -0.92
CA VAL A 160 19.37 -5.76 -1.21
C VAL A 160 18.60 -4.46 -1.07
N ARG A 161 19.14 -3.60 -0.21
CA ARG A 161 18.77 -2.21 0.03
C ARG A 161 18.87 -1.42 -1.27
N ASP A 162 17.82 -1.41 -2.08
CA ASP A 162 17.63 -0.30 -3.00
C ASP A 162 17.14 0.86 -2.13
N GLY A 163 18.07 1.72 -1.73
CA GLY A 163 17.82 2.89 -0.89
C GLY A 163 16.74 3.81 -1.47
N PRO A 164 16.20 4.72 -0.66
CA PRO A 164 15.17 5.66 -1.13
C PRO A 164 15.69 6.41 -2.37
N PRO A 165 14.86 6.62 -3.41
CA PRO A 165 15.25 7.53 -4.48
C PRO A 165 15.55 8.89 -3.84
N ALA A 166 16.70 9.46 -4.21
CA ALA A 166 17.07 10.81 -3.82
C ALA A 166 15.87 11.73 -4.06
N SER A 167 15.55 12.52 -3.04
CA SER A 167 14.55 13.58 -3.04
C SER A 167 14.69 14.44 -4.28
N GLY A 168 13.91 14.10 -5.31
CA GLY A 168 13.71 14.91 -6.49
C GLY A 168 12.87 16.11 -6.08
N ALA A 169 13.54 17.17 -5.67
CA ALA A 169 12.95 18.49 -5.52
C ALA A 169 12.13 18.81 -6.77
N CYS A 170 10.85 19.09 -6.59
CA CYS A 170 10.02 19.72 -7.61
C CYS A 170 10.73 21.02 -8.04
N ARG A 171 11.35 21.02 -9.22
CA ARG A 171 11.78 22.25 -9.89
C ARG A 171 10.54 22.87 -10.52
N TYR A 172 10.09 23.98 -9.96
CA TYR A 172 9.10 24.86 -10.58
C TYR A 172 9.72 25.58 -11.79
N PRO A 173 8.99 25.73 -12.91
CA PRO A 173 9.30 26.73 -13.92
C PRO A 173 9.02 28.16 -13.42
#